data_AF-A0A558AII5-F1
#
_entry.id   AF-A0A558AII5-F1
#
_cell.length_a   1.000
_cell.length_b   1.000
_cell.length_c   1.000
_cell.angle_alpha   90.00
_cell.angle_beta   90.00
_cell.angle_gamma   90.00
#
_symmetry.space_group_name_H-M   'P 1'
#
loop_
_entity.id
_entity.type
_entity.pdbx_description
1 polymer ?
#
loop_
_entity_poly.entity_id
_entity_poly.type
_entity_poly.pdbx_seq_one_letter_code
_entity_poly.pdbx_strand_id
1 'polypeptide(L)'
;MTNDALSKVADAERDVDRYIFEHRVRPTITVDTIAEHRSNPFGAGHSPELEVLLRYLRRNPVRSRPRYMLVETKPYQEWCIALHSRQRGEPLVLTGERFGSQAEAQHEIFLKRLLDLGDPVITRIVETARD
;
A
#
# COMPACT_ATOMS: atom_id res chain seq x y z
N MET A 1 31.25 -11.64 -7.24
CA MET A 1 30.22 -12.44 -6.56
C MET A 1 29.50 -13.26 -7.63
N THR A 2 29.40 -14.58 -7.47
CA THR A 2 28.77 -15.49 -8.45
C THR A 2 27.25 -15.32 -8.47
N ASN A 3 26.62 -15.61 -9.61
CA ASN A 3 25.17 -15.49 -9.83
C ASN A 3 24.34 -16.33 -8.83
N ASP A 4 24.91 -17.44 -8.35
CA ASP A 4 24.31 -18.36 -7.36
C ASP A 4 24.16 -17.74 -5.95
N ALA A 5 25.18 -17.01 -5.48
CA ALA A 5 25.13 -16.38 -4.15
C ALA A 5 24.10 -15.25 -4.11
N LEU A 6 23.96 -14.49 -5.19
CA LEU A 6 22.94 -13.44 -5.33
C LEU A 6 21.51 -14.02 -5.38
N SER A 7 21.33 -15.20 -5.99
CA SER A 7 20.03 -15.89 -5.99
C SER A 7 19.60 -16.30 -4.58
N LYS A 8 20.50 -16.94 -3.81
CA LYS A 8 20.23 -17.42 -2.45
C LYS A 8 19.82 -16.30 -1.50
N VAL A 9 20.46 -15.13 -1.61
CA VAL A 9 20.07 -13.94 -0.81
C VAL A 9 18.65 -13.48 -1.18
N ALA A 10 18.33 -13.40 -2.48
CA ALA A 10 17.00 -13.01 -2.93
C ALA A 10 15.91 -14.02 -2.55
N ASP A 11 16.23 -15.32 -2.49
CA ASP A 11 15.33 -16.36 -1.99
C ASP A 11 15.07 -16.16 -0.48
N ALA A 12 16.12 -15.97 0.32
CA ALA A 12 16.00 -15.74 1.76
C ALA A 12 15.22 -14.45 2.10
N GLU A 13 15.45 -13.37 1.36
CA GLU A 13 14.66 -12.13 1.50
C GLU A 13 13.17 -12.37 1.25
N ARG A 14 12.83 -13.15 0.22
CA ARG A 14 11.43 -13.51 -0.09
C ARG A 14 10.80 -14.35 1.02
N ASP A 15 11.55 -15.28 1.59
CA ASP A 15 11.05 -16.14 2.67
C ASP A 15 10.82 -15.33 3.96
N VAL A 16 11.71 -14.39 4.28
CA VAL A 16 11.55 -13.47 5.42
C VAL A 16 10.35 -12.54 5.22
N ASP A 17 10.22 -11.90 4.06
CA ASP A 17 9.08 -11.00 3.80
C ASP A 17 7.75 -11.76 3.82
N ARG A 18 7.71 -13.03 3.36
CA ARG A 18 6.54 -13.90 3.47
C ARG A 18 6.20 -14.23 4.92
N TYR A 19 7.19 -14.61 5.73
CA TYR A 19 6.99 -14.89 7.15
C TYR A 19 6.47 -13.65 7.90
N ILE A 20 7.05 -12.48 7.65
CA ILE A 20 6.60 -11.21 8.24
C ILE A 20 5.16 -10.93 7.82
N PHE A 21 4.83 -11.10 6.55
CA PHE A 21 3.48 -10.91 6.06
C PHE A 21 2.48 -11.80 6.79
N GLU A 22 2.68 -13.12 6.75
CA GLU A 22 1.74 -14.11 7.29
C GLU A 22 1.52 -13.96 8.79
N HIS A 23 2.59 -13.73 9.56
CA HIS A 23 2.52 -13.81 11.02
C HIS A 23 2.41 -12.46 11.72
N ARG A 24 2.74 -11.35 11.05
CA ARG A 24 2.75 -10.02 11.69
C ARG A 24 1.83 -9.02 11.02
N VAL A 25 1.66 -9.10 9.70
CA VAL A 25 0.92 -8.08 8.94
C VAL A 25 -0.49 -8.54 8.62
N ARG A 26 -0.64 -9.74 8.07
CA ARG A 26 -1.94 -10.29 7.68
C ARG A 26 -2.98 -10.25 8.82
N PRO A 27 -2.65 -10.59 10.08
CA PRO A 27 -3.61 -10.50 11.19
C PRO A 27 -4.06 -9.07 11.54
N THR A 28 -3.29 -8.04 11.14
CA THR A 28 -3.62 -6.64 11.44
C THR A 28 -4.53 -6.00 10.39
N ILE A 29 -4.83 -6.72 9.30
CA ILE A 29 -5.70 -6.25 8.23
C ILE A 29 -7.14 -6.62 8.60
N THR A 30 -7.87 -5.66 9.15
CA THR A 30 -9.25 -5.83 9.61
C THR A 30 -10.12 -4.68 9.11
N VAL A 31 -11.44 -4.81 9.23
CA VAL A 31 -12.36 -3.70 8.92
C VAL A 31 -12.06 -2.49 9.82
N ASP A 32 -11.75 -2.74 11.10
CA ASP A 32 -11.44 -1.68 12.08
C ASP A 32 -10.16 -0.92 11.74
N THR A 33 -9.08 -1.60 11.34
CA THR A 33 -7.83 -0.90 10.96
C THR A 33 -7.98 -0.12 9.66
N ILE A 34 -8.83 -0.60 8.73
CA ILE A 34 -9.20 0.16 7.54
C ILE A 34 -10.03 1.39 7.91
N ALA A 35 -11.04 1.24 8.78
CA ALA A 35 -11.85 2.35 9.26
C ALA A 35 -11.03 3.39 10.03
N GLU A 36 -10.09 2.93 10.87
CA GLU A 36 -9.13 3.79 11.57
C GLU A 36 -8.32 4.61 10.55
N HIS A 37 -7.71 3.96 9.55
CA HIS A 37 -6.97 4.67 8.50
C HIS A 37 -7.86 5.64 7.73
N ARG A 38 -9.14 5.33 7.49
CA ARG A 38 -10.10 6.22 6.83
C ARG A 38 -10.35 7.49 7.63
N SER A 39 -10.50 7.36 8.94
CA SER A 39 -10.80 8.49 9.83
C SER A 39 -9.62 9.45 9.98
N ASN A 40 -8.38 8.95 9.93
CA ASN A 40 -7.19 9.79 10.10
C ASN A 40 -5.97 9.33 9.27
N PRO A 41 -5.97 9.39 7.92
CA PRO A 41 -4.93 8.81 7.07
C PRO A 41 -3.51 9.36 7.28
N PHE A 42 -3.40 10.56 7.87
CA PHE A 42 -2.13 11.26 8.13
C PHE A 42 -1.84 11.42 9.63
N GLY A 43 -2.63 10.77 10.47
CA GLY A 43 -2.57 10.90 11.92
C GLY A 43 -1.26 10.48 12.56
N ALA A 44 -0.94 11.09 13.69
CA ALA A 44 -0.01 10.50 14.65
C ALA A 44 -0.79 9.64 15.66
N GLY A 45 -0.13 8.61 16.21
CA GLY A 45 -0.72 7.79 17.28
C GLY A 45 -1.72 6.75 16.80
N HIS A 46 -1.51 6.17 15.61
CA HIS A 46 -2.26 5.01 15.16
C HIS A 46 -2.13 3.82 16.12
N SER A 47 -3.11 2.92 16.06
CA SER A 47 -3.04 1.64 16.75
C SER A 47 -1.75 0.88 16.38
N PRO A 48 -1.19 0.07 17.29
CA PRO A 48 -0.04 -0.78 16.99
C PRO A 48 -0.26 -1.64 15.72
N GLU A 49 -1.48 -2.13 15.52
CA GLU A 49 -1.91 -2.94 14.39
C GLU A 49 -1.82 -2.16 13.07
N LEU A 50 -2.38 -0.95 13.03
CA LEU A 50 -2.31 -0.10 11.84
C LEU A 50 -0.87 0.39 11.58
N GLU A 51 -0.10 0.69 12.61
CA GLU A 51 1.32 1.05 12.48
C GLU A 51 2.14 -0.07 11.83
N VAL A 52 1.95 -1.33 12.24
CA VAL A 52 2.61 -2.49 11.63
C VAL A 52 2.22 -2.61 10.16
N LEU A 53 0.92 -2.48 9.86
CA LEU A 53 0.41 -2.54 8.50
C LEU A 53 0.99 -1.44 7.60
N LEU A 54 0.95 -0.19 8.07
CA LEU A 54 1.46 0.97 7.33
C LEU A 54 2.95 0.83 7.04
N ARG A 55 3.76 0.38 8.01
CA ARG A 55 5.20 0.16 7.80
C ARG A 55 5.47 -0.87 6.72
N TYR A 56 4.70 -1.97 6.70
CA TYR A 56 4.82 -2.98 5.67
C TYR A 56 4.41 -2.44 4.29
N LEU A 57 3.23 -1.84 4.16
CA LEU A 57 2.72 -1.34 2.88
C LEU A 57 3.57 -0.21 2.29
N ARG A 58 4.11 0.69 3.12
CA ARG A 58 4.96 1.82 2.67
C ARG A 58 6.28 1.36 2.03
N ARG A 59 6.74 0.13 2.30
CA ARG A 59 7.88 -0.48 1.60
C ARG A 59 7.56 -0.89 0.15
N ASN A 60 6.28 -0.87 -0.27
CA ASN A 60 5.80 -1.35 -1.56
C ASN A 60 6.29 -2.79 -1.87
N PRO A 61 5.84 -3.79 -1.08
CA PRO A 61 6.36 -5.15 -1.12
C PRO A 61 6.05 -5.89 -2.44
N VAL A 62 4.93 -5.56 -3.09
CA VAL A 62 4.51 -6.20 -4.34
C VAL A 62 5.21 -5.57 -5.54
N ARG A 63 6.40 -6.10 -5.89
CA ARG A 63 7.26 -5.50 -6.93
C ARG A 63 6.69 -5.54 -8.35
N SER A 64 5.72 -6.42 -8.62
CA SER A 64 5.03 -6.53 -9.91
C SER A 64 3.97 -5.44 -10.12
N ARG A 65 3.62 -4.69 -9.06
CA ARG A 65 2.65 -3.59 -9.11
C ARG A 65 3.36 -2.22 -9.16
N PRO A 66 2.73 -1.19 -9.74
CA PRO A 66 3.28 0.17 -9.74
C PRO A 66 3.33 0.73 -8.31
N ARG A 67 4.13 1.77 -8.08
CA ARG A 67 3.99 2.59 -6.86
C ARG A 67 2.87 3.61 -7.07
N TYR A 68 1.96 3.71 -6.12
CA TYR A 68 0.96 4.79 -6.12
C TYR A 68 1.52 6.04 -5.44
N MET A 69 1.33 7.17 -6.10
CA MET A 69 1.73 8.51 -5.65
C MET A 69 0.49 9.39 -5.54
N LEU A 70 0.42 10.21 -4.51
CA LEU A 70 -0.60 11.23 -4.38
C LEU A 70 -0.12 12.50 -5.11
N VAL A 71 -0.96 13.06 -5.97
CA VAL A 71 -0.68 14.27 -6.73
C VAL A 71 -1.80 15.28 -6.51
N GLU A 72 -1.44 16.47 -6.09
CA GLU A 72 -2.33 17.62 -6.06
C GLU A 72 -2.39 18.23 -7.47
N THR A 73 -3.54 18.11 -8.14
CA THR A 73 -3.73 18.61 -9.51
C THR A 73 -4.28 20.03 -9.52
N LYS A 74 -5.00 20.43 -8.45
CA LYS A 74 -5.37 21.82 -8.17
C LYS A 74 -5.08 22.11 -6.69
N PRO A 75 -4.30 23.16 -6.39
CA PRO A 75 -3.93 23.49 -5.02
C PRO A 75 -5.14 23.53 -4.08
N TYR A 76 -5.11 22.67 -3.06
CA TYR A 76 -6.08 22.51 -1.99
C TYR A 76 -7.52 22.19 -2.44
N GLN A 77 -7.70 21.71 -3.68
CA GLN A 77 -9.04 21.50 -4.27
C GLN A 77 -9.20 20.15 -4.94
N GLU A 78 -8.15 19.63 -5.57
CA GLU A 78 -8.26 18.41 -6.36
C GLU A 78 -7.00 17.56 -6.20
N TRP A 79 -7.22 16.31 -5.86
CA TRP A 79 -6.17 15.30 -5.75
C TRP A 79 -6.44 14.15 -6.71
N CYS A 80 -5.36 13.57 -7.18
CA CYS A 80 -5.32 12.45 -8.11
C CYS A 80 -4.26 11.44 -7.65
N ILE A 81 -4.43 10.18 -8.05
CA ILE A 81 -3.41 9.16 -7.88
C ILE A 81 -2.58 9.10 -9.17
N ALA A 82 -1.26 9.06 -9.04
CA ALA A 82 -0.36 8.74 -10.14
C ALA A 82 0.28 7.36 -9.95
N LEU A 83 0.51 6.68 -11.06
CA LEU A 83 1.26 5.43 -11.12
C LEU A 83 2.72 5.76 -11.45
N HIS A 84 3.64 5.38 -10.57
CA HIS A 84 5.07 5.49 -10.80
C HIS A 84 5.64 4.11 -11.09
N SER A 85 6.17 3.94 -12.31
CA SER A 85 6.85 2.72 -12.72
C SER A 85 8.10 2.49 -11.85
N ARG A 86 8.47 1.23 -11.61
CA ARG A 86 9.69 0.93 -10.84
C ARG A 86 10.98 1.06 -11.68
N GLN A 87 10.85 1.42 -12.96
CA GLN A 87 11.95 1.60 -13.89
C GLN A 87 12.46 3.04 -13.86
N ARG A 88 13.78 3.21 -13.99
CA ARG A 88 14.42 4.52 -13.93
C ARG A 88 14.12 5.32 -15.21
N GLY A 89 13.77 6.60 -15.05
CA GLY A 89 13.57 7.52 -16.19
C GLY A 89 12.15 7.51 -16.77
N GLU A 90 11.31 6.56 -16.37
CA GLU A 90 9.90 6.53 -16.76
C GLU A 90 9.10 7.62 -16.02
N PRO A 91 8.21 8.34 -16.72
CA PRO A 91 7.37 9.36 -16.11
C PRO A 91 6.30 8.73 -15.21
N LEU A 92 5.79 9.54 -14.29
CA LEU A 92 4.57 9.23 -13.55
C LEU A 92 3.35 9.43 -14.46
N VAL A 93 2.39 8.51 -14.37
CA VAL A 93 1.16 8.53 -15.17
C VAL A 93 -0.01 8.82 -14.25
N LEU A 94 -0.68 9.96 -14.44
CA LEU A 94 -1.89 10.28 -13.68
C LEU A 94 -3.02 9.31 -14.05
N THR A 95 -3.74 8.85 -13.03
CA THR A 95 -4.97 8.10 -13.22
C THR A 95 -6.13 9.05 -13.58
N GLY A 96 -7.28 8.48 -13.96
CA GLY A 96 -8.52 9.23 -14.17
C GLY A 96 -9.24 9.61 -12.87
N GLU A 97 -8.84 9.06 -11.72
CA GLU A 97 -9.51 9.24 -10.44
C GLU A 97 -9.32 10.68 -9.91
N ARG A 98 -10.35 11.24 -9.28
CA ARG A 98 -10.33 12.58 -8.69
C ARG A 98 -10.97 12.55 -7.31
N PHE A 99 -10.30 13.18 -6.35
CA PHE A 99 -10.72 13.24 -4.95
C PHE A 99 -10.83 14.69 -4.50
N GLY A 100 -11.83 14.96 -3.66
CA GLY A 100 -12.09 16.29 -3.11
C GLY A 100 -11.22 16.62 -1.90
N SER A 101 -10.49 15.64 -1.37
CA SER A 101 -9.53 15.85 -0.30
C SER A 101 -8.27 14.98 -0.45
N GLN A 102 -7.17 15.48 0.12
CA GLN A 102 -5.92 14.73 0.23
C GLN A 102 -6.12 13.41 1.02
N ALA A 103 -6.97 13.45 2.06
CA ALA A 103 -7.25 12.31 2.94
C ALA A 103 -7.96 11.17 2.21
N GLU A 104 -8.97 11.49 1.39
CA GLU A 104 -9.66 10.50 0.55
C GLU A 104 -8.71 9.83 -0.44
N ALA A 105 -7.89 10.63 -1.14
CA ALA A 105 -6.89 10.08 -2.08
C ALA A 105 -5.88 9.16 -1.39
N GLN A 106 -5.40 9.56 -0.20
CA GLN A 106 -4.47 8.75 0.58
C GLN A 106 -5.10 7.46 1.09
N HIS A 107 -6.37 7.51 1.49
CA HIS A 107 -7.11 6.33 1.90
C HIS A 107 -7.31 5.37 0.71
N GLU A 108 -7.67 5.87 -0.47
CA GLU A 108 -7.79 5.03 -1.66
C GLU A 108 -6.45 4.40 -2.06
N ILE A 109 -5.33 5.12 -1.97
CA ILE A 109 -3.98 4.53 -2.15
C ILE A 109 -3.74 3.37 -1.18
N PHE A 110 -4.13 3.52 0.08
CA PHE A 110 -4.01 2.46 1.08
C PHE A 110 -4.85 1.23 0.70
N LEU A 111 -6.09 1.41 0.25
CA LEU A 111 -6.93 0.30 -0.22
C LEU A 111 -6.34 -0.39 -1.46
N LYS A 112 -5.84 0.36 -2.45
CA LYS A 112 -5.19 -0.23 -3.63
C LYS A 112 -3.96 -1.06 -3.24
N ARG A 113 -3.16 -0.59 -2.27
CA ARG A 113 -2.02 -1.36 -1.74
C ARG A 113 -2.42 -2.64 -1.03
N LEU A 114 -3.56 -2.65 -0.31
CA LEU A 114 -4.10 -3.87 0.27
C LEU A 114 -4.55 -4.87 -0.80
N LEU A 115 -5.27 -4.39 -1.81
CA LEU A 115 -5.73 -5.23 -2.93
C LEU A 115 -4.56 -5.81 -3.75
N ASP A 116 -3.46 -5.06 -3.88
CA ASP A 116 -2.26 -5.52 -4.57
C ASP A 116 -1.59 -6.73 -3.90
N LEU A 117 -1.86 -6.99 -2.62
CA LEU A 117 -1.36 -8.18 -1.92
C LEU A 117 -1.92 -9.48 -2.52
N GLY A 118 -3.07 -9.42 -3.19
CA GLY A 118 -3.65 -10.55 -3.93
C GLY A 118 -4.20 -11.69 -3.06
N ASP A 119 -4.40 -11.46 -1.75
CA ASP A 119 -5.06 -12.41 -0.85
C ASP A 119 -6.60 -12.22 -0.93
N PRO A 120 -7.38 -13.25 -1.32
CA PRO A 120 -8.84 -13.15 -1.45
C PRO A 120 -9.55 -12.76 -0.15
N VAL A 121 -9.01 -13.13 1.01
CA VAL A 121 -9.57 -12.75 2.31
C VAL A 121 -9.41 -11.24 2.53
N ILE A 122 -8.24 -10.70 2.19
CA ILE A 122 -7.99 -9.25 2.27
C ILE A 122 -8.92 -8.50 1.32
N THR A 123 -9.10 -8.98 0.09
CA THR A 123 -10.06 -8.40 -0.86
C THR A 123 -11.45 -8.31 -0.25
N ARG A 124 -11.93 -9.39 0.39
CA ARG A 124 -13.25 -9.38 1.03
C ARG A 124 -13.36 -8.40 2.20
N ILE A 125 -12.30 -8.26 3.01
CA ILE A 125 -12.25 -7.30 4.11
C ILE A 125 -12.31 -5.87 3.55
N VAL A 126 -11.56 -5.57 2.49
CA VAL A 126 -11.57 -4.25 1.83
C VAL A 126 -12.95 -3.92 1.27
N GLU A 127 -13.62 -4.87 0.62
CA GLU A 127 -14.99 -4.68 0.14
C GLU A 127 -15.95 -4.36 1.29
N THR A 128 -15.85 -5.14 2.38
CA THR A 128 -16.71 -4.96 3.56
C THR A 128 -16.49 -3.61 4.24
N ALA A 129 -15.27 -3.05 4.20
CA ALA A 129 -14.96 -1.76 4.80
C ALA A 129 -15.29 -0.55 3.89
N ARG A 130 -15.65 -0.78 2.61
CA ARG A 130 -16.11 0.27 1.69
C ARG A 130 -17.60 0.57 1.86
N ASP A 131 -18.38 -0.45 2.22
CA ASP A 131 -19.82 -0.37 2.52
C ASP A 131 -20.10 0.41 3.83
#